data_AF-A0A8J9Z694-F1
#
_entry.id   AF-A0A8J9Z694-F1
#
_cell.length_a   1.000
_cell.length_b   1.000
_cell.length_c   1.000
_cell.angle_alpha   90.00
_cell.angle_beta   90.00
_cell.angle_gamma   90.00
#
_symmetry.space_group_name_H-M   'P 1'
#
loop_
_entity.id
_entity.type
_entity.pdbx_description
1 polymer ?
#
loop_
_entity_poly.entity_id
_entity_poly.type
_entity_poly.pdbx_seq_one_letter_code
_entity_poly.pdbx_strand_id
1 'polypeptide(L)'
;MRSNMTSSHKIGLVSYAVPEHHNELLLYVNGGFNLYIQNFKKMGDPAVWDGEWHAICTTWRSSDGVWQLYADGVLKGGGSGFNVGGKVRSGGAWILGQDQDIVAGGFDANQAFVGELSKVNLWDRVLSPAEIGADWAAFCDLHGNVIDWDTTNIELFGETSRAEYQCVCSVDIVFVVDLSWSIGMVQFEVARQFILDFVRCFGNQDVNIGVITYDCVPRTFIGLGTYALGDAGLLGAIQGLMYSGGLSRTSLAIRHMTATSNFRDEALRAAVVLTDGNAQSNVNGQITGDYAFEANEARSADIALYSVAIGNPILVNDVALKAICGESDRVFDTDNACEVANRILKDLCG
;
A
#
# COMPACT_ATOMS: atom_id res chain seq x y z
N MET A 1 6.51 -13.33 1.79
CA MET A 1 7.15 -14.36 0.95
C MET A 1 6.24 -14.73 -0.20
N ARG A 2 6.78 -15.10 -1.36
CA ARG A 2 6.04 -15.69 -2.47
C ARG A 2 6.79 -16.92 -2.95
N SER A 3 6.15 -18.09 -2.94
CA SER A 3 6.76 -19.31 -3.47
C SER A 3 6.50 -19.39 -4.97
N ASN A 4 7.47 -19.88 -5.75
CA ASN A 4 7.22 -20.20 -7.16
C ASN A 4 6.58 -21.60 -7.35
N MET A 5 6.16 -22.25 -6.26
CA MET A 5 5.60 -23.60 -6.22
C MET A 5 6.53 -24.73 -6.72
N THR A 6 7.81 -24.46 -7.00
CA THR A 6 8.79 -25.47 -7.40
C THR A 6 9.70 -25.92 -6.26
N SER A 7 9.56 -25.34 -5.07
CA SER A 7 10.35 -25.69 -3.90
C SER A 7 10.05 -27.12 -3.42
N SER A 8 11.01 -27.76 -2.76
CA SER A 8 10.81 -29.09 -2.17
C SER A 8 9.80 -29.05 -1.02
N HIS A 9 9.35 -30.20 -0.52
CA HIS A 9 8.48 -30.28 0.68
C HIS A 9 9.20 -29.93 1.99
N LYS A 10 10.51 -29.60 1.92
CA LYS A 10 11.42 -29.29 3.02
C LYS A 10 12.13 -27.98 2.71
N ILE A 11 11.91 -26.93 3.50
CA ILE A 11 12.41 -25.59 3.16
C ILE A 11 12.87 -24.86 4.40
N GLY A 12 14.11 -24.38 4.43
CA GLY A 12 14.56 -23.37 5.39
C GLY A 12 14.19 -21.97 4.88
N LEU A 13 13.25 -21.28 5.54
CA LEU A 13 12.92 -19.89 5.18
C LEU A 13 13.86 -18.92 5.87
N VAL A 14 14.03 -19.10 7.19
CA VAL A 14 14.86 -18.28 8.06
C VAL A 14 15.56 -19.19 9.03
N SER A 15 16.89 -19.17 9.06
CA SER A 15 17.72 -19.98 9.94
C SER A 15 18.68 -19.09 10.74
N TYR A 16 18.83 -19.39 12.02
CA TYR A 16 19.83 -18.80 12.89
C TYR A 16 20.54 -19.93 13.65
N ALA A 17 21.86 -20.00 13.45
CA ALA A 17 22.73 -20.99 14.07
C ALA A 17 23.82 -20.32 14.90
N VAL A 18 24.06 -20.85 16.10
CA VAL A 18 25.22 -20.55 16.96
C VAL A 18 26.15 -21.77 16.99
N PRO A 19 27.43 -21.63 17.37
CA PRO A 19 28.38 -22.76 17.39
C PRO A 19 27.89 -23.97 18.21
N GLU A 20 27.10 -23.71 19.26
CA GLU A 20 26.56 -24.73 20.14
C GLU A 20 25.28 -25.38 19.58
N HIS A 21 24.62 -24.75 18.60
CA HIS A 21 23.27 -25.13 18.19
C HIS A 21 22.87 -24.57 16.82
N HIS A 22 22.61 -25.46 15.86
CA HIS A 22 22.30 -25.06 14.49
C HIS A 22 20.83 -24.61 14.30
N ASN A 23 19.88 -25.18 15.06
CA ASN A 23 18.46 -24.75 15.05
C ASN A 23 18.14 -23.83 16.23
N GLU A 24 18.98 -22.80 16.46
CA GLU A 24 18.81 -21.89 17.59
C GLU A 24 17.49 -21.11 17.47
N LEU A 25 17.23 -20.59 16.27
CA LEU A 25 15.92 -20.16 15.79
C LEU A 25 15.79 -20.58 14.32
N LEU A 26 14.73 -21.30 13.96
CA LEU A 26 14.52 -21.75 12.59
C LEU A 26 13.03 -21.72 12.24
N LEU A 27 12.69 -21.11 11.12
CA LEU A 27 11.38 -21.26 10.49
C LEU A 27 11.53 -22.17 9.28
N TYR A 28 11.02 -23.39 9.42
CA TYR A 28 11.22 -24.47 8.46
C TYR A 28 9.91 -25.10 8.03
N VAL A 29 9.75 -25.33 6.73
CA VAL A 29 8.55 -25.96 6.18
C VAL A 29 8.80 -27.44 6.01
N ASN A 30 7.95 -28.26 6.62
CA ASN A 30 7.89 -29.71 6.42
C ASN A 30 6.53 -30.21 6.93
N GLY A 31 5.61 -30.45 5.99
CA GLY A 31 4.21 -30.77 6.30
C GLY A 31 3.48 -29.63 7.04
N GLY A 32 3.90 -28.38 6.81
CA GLY A 32 3.49 -27.18 7.54
C GLY A 32 4.69 -26.34 7.97
N PHE A 33 4.45 -25.11 8.45
CA PHE A 33 5.47 -24.23 9.00
C PHE A 33 5.82 -24.66 10.42
N ASN A 34 7.08 -24.97 10.66
CA ASN A 34 7.62 -25.35 11.95
C ASN A 34 8.50 -24.21 12.47
N LEU A 35 8.07 -23.55 13.56
CA LEU A 35 8.92 -22.67 14.34
C LEU A 35 9.74 -23.54 15.31
N TYR A 36 11.06 -23.47 15.17
CA TYR A 36 12.02 -24.05 16.09
C TYR A 36 12.61 -22.96 16.99
N ILE A 37 12.70 -23.27 18.28
CA ILE A 37 13.53 -22.54 19.24
C ILE A 37 14.32 -23.62 20.00
N GLN A 38 15.64 -23.68 19.75
CA GLN A 38 16.58 -24.54 20.49
C GLN A 38 16.18 -26.04 20.63
N ASN A 39 15.87 -26.73 19.52
CA ASN A 39 15.34 -28.13 19.42
C ASN A 39 13.85 -28.33 19.66
N PHE A 40 13.17 -27.41 20.36
CA PHE A 40 11.73 -27.51 20.47
C PHE A 40 11.10 -26.95 19.20
N LYS A 41 10.01 -27.59 18.73
CA LYS A 41 9.24 -27.07 17.61
C LYS A 41 7.75 -26.99 17.87
N LYS A 42 7.12 -26.04 17.19
CA LYS A 42 5.66 -25.91 17.06
C LYS A 42 5.30 -25.68 15.62
N MET A 43 4.15 -26.22 15.22
CA MET A 43 3.73 -26.26 13.82
C MET A 43 2.41 -25.52 13.64
N GLY A 44 2.31 -24.74 12.56
CA GLY A 44 1.06 -24.29 11.98
C GLY A 44 1.08 -24.57 10.48
N ASP A 45 -0.09 -24.82 9.88
CA ASP A 45 -0.19 -25.15 8.45
C ASP A 45 -1.03 -24.11 7.71
N PRO A 46 -0.46 -22.92 7.42
CA PRO A 46 -1.12 -21.91 6.61
C PRO A 46 -1.16 -22.35 5.14
N ALA A 47 -2.31 -22.19 4.49
CA ALA A 47 -2.46 -22.42 3.05
C ALA A 47 -1.94 -21.21 2.26
N VAL A 48 -0.61 -21.13 2.09
CA VAL A 48 0.12 -19.98 1.49
C VAL A 48 1.01 -20.41 0.31
N TRP A 49 0.71 -21.58 -0.24
CA TRP A 49 1.48 -22.24 -1.30
C TRP A 49 0.74 -22.16 -2.64
N ASP A 50 0.29 -20.96 -3.01
CA ASP A 50 -0.57 -20.71 -4.17
C ASP A 50 0.10 -19.86 -5.26
N GLY A 51 1.32 -19.37 -5.01
CA GLY A 51 2.04 -18.50 -5.94
C GLY A 51 1.83 -17.01 -5.69
N GLU A 52 1.02 -16.62 -4.70
CA GLU A 52 0.79 -15.23 -4.32
C GLU A 52 1.72 -14.78 -3.17
N TRP A 53 1.74 -13.47 -2.93
CA TRP A 53 2.48 -12.91 -1.79
C TRP A 53 1.73 -13.15 -0.49
N HIS A 54 2.43 -13.73 0.49
CA HIS A 54 1.93 -13.98 1.84
C HIS A 54 2.79 -13.32 2.93
N ALA A 55 2.14 -12.74 3.93
CA ALA A 55 2.77 -12.20 5.12
C ALA A 55 2.76 -13.26 6.23
N ILE A 56 3.94 -13.76 6.59
CA ILE A 56 4.08 -14.80 7.62
C ILE A 56 4.73 -14.18 8.86
N CYS A 57 4.04 -14.24 9.99
CA CYS A 57 4.57 -13.79 11.28
C CYS A 57 4.49 -14.92 12.29
N THR A 58 5.57 -15.17 13.02
CA THR A 58 5.56 -16.09 14.15
C THR A 58 6.13 -15.43 15.38
N THR A 59 5.51 -15.70 16.54
CA THR A 59 5.90 -15.11 17.81
C THR A 59 6.16 -16.20 18.83
N TRP A 60 7.06 -15.93 19.78
CA TRP A 60 7.29 -16.77 20.94
C TRP A 60 7.69 -15.90 22.14
N ARG A 61 7.10 -16.20 23.30
CA ARG A 61 7.42 -15.54 24.56
C ARG A 61 8.00 -16.54 25.54
N SER A 62 9.27 -16.32 25.92
CA SER A 62 9.99 -17.21 26.83
C SER A 62 9.34 -17.39 28.21
N SER A 63 8.67 -16.35 28.75
CA SER A 63 8.17 -16.38 30.13
C SER A 63 7.08 -17.43 30.40
N ASP A 64 6.23 -17.71 29.41
CA ASP A 64 5.11 -18.66 29.52
C ASP A 64 5.00 -19.61 28.32
N GLY A 65 5.91 -19.47 27.35
CA GLY A 65 5.95 -20.27 26.14
C GLY A 65 4.75 -20.04 25.23
N VAL A 66 4.07 -18.89 25.34
CA VAL A 66 3.05 -18.51 24.37
C VAL A 66 3.71 -18.32 23.01
N TRP A 67 3.14 -18.96 22.01
CA TRP A 67 3.59 -18.87 20.63
C TRP A 67 2.40 -18.77 19.69
N GLN A 68 2.62 -18.08 18.57
CA GLN A 68 1.59 -17.89 17.56
C GLN A 68 2.22 -17.93 16.16
N LEU A 69 1.41 -18.31 15.19
CA LEU A 69 1.72 -18.24 13.77
C LEU A 69 0.55 -17.57 13.07
N TYR A 70 0.83 -16.47 12.39
CA TYR A 70 -0.10 -15.73 11.57
C TYR A 70 0.29 -15.87 10.10
N ALA A 71 -0.72 -15.96 9.25
CA ALA A 71 -0.58 -15.75 7.81
C ALA A 71 -1.63 -14.71 7.39
N ASP A 72 -1.16 -13.66 6.72
CA ASP A 72 -1.98 -12.55 6.20
C ASP A 72 -2.85 -11.93 7.30
N GLY A 73 -2.24 -11.67 8.46
CA GLY A 73 -2.91 -11.14 9.65
C GLY A 73 -3.80 -12.11 10.41
N VAL A 74 -4.09 -13.29 9.85
CA VAL A 74 -4.99 -14.27 10.47
C VAL A 74 -4.18 -15.29 11.27
N LEU A 75 -4.59 -15.52 12.52
CA LEU A 75 -3.98 -16.55 13.38
C LEU A 75 -4.24 -17.95 12.79
N LYS A 76 -3.18 -18.67 12.43
CA LYS A 76 -3.23 -20.03 11.85
C LYS A 76 -2.75 -21.12 12.80
N GLY A 77 -2.04 -20.74 13.87
CA GLY A 77 -1.59 -21.67 14.91
C GLY A 77 -1.17 -20.95 16.17
N GLY A 78 -1.24 -21.62 17.31
CA GLY A 78 -0.73 -21.08 18.56
C GLY A 78 -0.95 -21.98 19.75
N GLY A 79 -0.39 -21.58 20.89
CA GLY A 79 -0.53 -22.29 22.16
C GLY A 79 0.42 -21.72 23.21
N SER A 80 0.58 -22.43 24.32
CA SER A 80 1.46 -22.06 25.44
C SER A 80 2.42 -23.19 25.79
N GLY A 81 3.35 -22.94 26.74
CA GLY A 81 4.30 -23.95 27.22
C GLY A 81 5.42 -24.29 26.22
N PHE A 82 5.55 -23.56 25.12
CA PHE A 82 6.62 -23.77 24.16
C PHE A 82 7.95 -23.21 24.69
N ASN A 83 8.93 -24.09 24.97
CA ASN A 83 10.28 -23.74 25.45
C ASN A 83 10.31 -22.67 26.57
N VAL A 84 9.53 -22.86 27.64
CA VAL A 84 9.44 -21.90 28.75
C VAL A 84 10.81 -21.70 29.41
N GLY A 85 11.24 -20.44 29.57
CA GLY A 85 12.54 -20.07 30.12
C GLY A 85 13.71 -20.20 29.14
N GLY A 86 13.47 -20.66 27.91
CA GLY A 86 14.46 -20.71 26.84
C GLY A 86 15.02 -19.33 26.51
N LYS A 87 16.22 -19.28 25.92
CA LYS A 87 16.89 -18.02 25.54
C LYS A 87 17.66 -18.21 24.25
N VAL A 88 17.31 -17.47 23.21
CA VAL A 88 18.09 -17.42 21.96
C VAL A 88 19.46 -16.80 22.26
N ARG A 89 20.53 -17.55 22.03
CA ARG A 89 21.91 -17.11 22.27
C ARG A 89 22.37 -16.15 21.18
N SER A 90 23.33 -15.29 21.51
CA SER A 90 23.99 -14.40 20.54
C SER A 90 25.26 -15.05 19.97
N GLY A 91 25.84 -14.44 18.92
CA GLY A 91 27.13 -14.85 18.36
C GLY A 91 27.05 -15.82 17.18
N GLY A 92 25.86 -16.06 16.66
CA GLY A 92 25.58 -16.89 15.50
C GLY A 92 25.54 -16.14 14.17
N ALA A 93 25.18 -16.87 13.12
CA ALA A 93 24.94 -16.35 11.78
C ALA A 93 23.48 -16.59 11.38
N TRP A 94 22.88 -15.59 10.75
CA TRP A 94 21.52 -15.63 10.23
C TRP A 94 21.53 -15.84 8.73
N ILE A 95 20.70 -16.75 8.24
CA ILE A 95 20.62 -17.17 6.83
C ILE A 95 19.16 -17.17 6.39
N LEU A 96 18.93 -16.70 5.16
CA LEU A 96 17.65 -16.73 4.48
C LEU A 96 17.63 -17.78 3.38
N GLY A 97 16.48 -18.44 3.22
CA GLY A 97 16.23 -19.37 2.14
C GLY A 97 17.02 -20.69 2.19
N GLN A 98 17.71 -20.96 3.31
CA GLN A 98 18.44 -22.19 3.58
C GLN A 98 18.38 -22.56 5.06
N ASP A 99 18.47 -23.85 5.35
CA ASP A 99 18.59 -24.42 6.69
C ASP A 99 20.08 -24.64 7.03
N GLN A 100 20.49 -24.27 8.24
CA GLN A 100 21.87 -24.42 8.70
C GLN A 100 22.00 -25.69 9.53
N ASP A 101 22.95 -26.55 9.18
CA ASP A 101 23.39 -27.66 10.05
C ASP A 101 24.64 -27.30 10.86
N ILE A 102 25.36 -26.25 10.44
CA ILE A 102 26.44 -25.59 11.18
C ILE A 102 26.38 -24.08 10.95
N VAL A 103 27.07 -23.28 11.78
CA VAL A 103 27.11 -21.82 11.60
C VAL A 103 27.57 -21.46 10.19
N ALA A 104 26.70 -20.73 9.47
CA ALA A 104 26.85 -20.33 8.08
C ALA A 104 27.20 -21.47 7.08
N GLY A 105 26.78 -22.72 7.35
CA GLY A 105 27.08 -23.84 6.47
C GLY A 105 26.24 -25.08 6.72
N GLY A 106 26.62 -26.18 6.07
CA GLY A 106 25.88 -27.45 6.16
C GLY A 106 24.57 -27.45 5.35
N PHE A 107 24.48 -26.59 4.33
CA PHE A 107 23.29 -26.44 3.50
C PHE A 107 23.01 -27.70 2.64
N ASP A 108 21.74 -28.11 2.56
CA ASP A 108 21.25 -29.13 1.62
C ASP A 108 20.46 -28.43 0.50
N ALA A 109 20.83 -28.71 -0.75
CA ALA A 109 20.13 -28.16 -1.92
C ALA A 109 18.62 -28.51 -1.95
N ASN A 110 18.22 -29.62 -1.32
CA ASN A 110 16.81 -30.01 -1.20
C ASN A 110 16.06 -29.24 -0.10
N GLN A 111 16.75 -28.42 0.69
CA GLN A 111 16.16 -27.57 1.72
C GLN A 111 16.10 -26.09 1.34
N ALA A 112 16.53 -25.77 0.11
CA ALA A 112 16.51 -24.41 -0.42
C ALA A 112 15.08 -23.89 -0.63
N PHE A 113 14.84 -22.65 -0.24
CA PHE A 113 13.65 -21.92 -0.67
C PHE A 113 13.84 -21.42 -2.10
N VAL A 114 12.84 -21.67 -2.96
CA VAL A 114 12.77 -21.10 -4.30
C VAL A 114 11.53 -20.19 -4.38
N GLY A 115 11.78 -18.91 -4.53
CA GLY A 115 10.77 -17.86 -4.48
C GLY A 115 11.35 -16.52 -4.08
N GLU A 116 10.51 -15.63 -3.57
CA GLU A 116 10.88 -14.28 -3.16
C GLU A 116 10.60 -14.05 -1.67
N LEU A 117 11.56 -13.39 -1.03
CA LEU A 117 11.47 -12.92 0.35
C LEU A 117 11.61 -11.40 0.34
N SER A 118 10.83 -10.74 1.19
CA SER A 118 10.88 -9.30 1.40
C SER A 118 10.44 -8.99 2.83
N LYS A 119 10.86 -7.83 3.36
CA LYS A 119 10.47 -7.32 4.68
C LYS A 119 10.66 -8.34 5.82
N VAL A 120 11.76 -9.10 5.77
CA VAL A 120 12.10 -10.06 6.84
C VAL A 120 12.73 -9.31 8.01
N ASN A 121 11.92 -9.06 9.03
CA ASN A 121 12.28 -8.32 10.23
C ASN A 121 12.28 -9.23 11.48
N LEU A 122 13.04 -8.85 12.51
CA LEU A 122 13.10 -9.56 13.80
C LEU A 122 13.04 -8.58 14.97
N TRP A 123 12.30 -8.96 16.02
CA TRP A 123 12.13 -8.21 17.25
C TRP A 123 12.52 -9.03 18.48
N ASP A 124 12.94 -8.35 19.54
CA ASP A 124 13.16 -8.94 20.88
C ASP A 124 11.89 -8.94 21.76
N ARG A 125 10.76 -8.55 21.19
CA ARG A 125 9.44 -8.50 21.82
C ARG A 125 8.39 -9.19 20.96
N VAL A 126 7.28 -9.55 21.58
CA VAL A 126 6.09 -10.05 20.87
C VAL A 126 5.36 -8.86 20.26
N LEU A 127 5.10 -8.92 18.95
CA LEU A 127 4.22 -7.98 18.25
C LEU A 127 2.76 -8.22 18.66
N SER A 128 1.99 -7.15 18.78
CA SER A 128 0.56 -7.22 19.02
C SER A 128 -0.19 -7.65 17.74
N PRO A 129 -1.41 -8.23 17.86
CA PRO A 129 -2.21 -8.55 16.68
C PRO A 129 -2.52 -7.34 15.77
N ALA A 130 -2.57 -6.13 16.33
CA ALA A 130 -2.77 -4.89 15.57
C ALA A 130 -1.53 -4.52 14.74
N GLU A 131 -0.32 -4.69 15.30
CA GLU A 131 0.93 -4.52 14.55
C GLU A 131 1.08 -5.60 13.49
N ILE A 132 0.64 -6.83 13.76
CA ILE A 132 0.68 -7.91 12.77
C ILE A 132 -0.31 -7.60 11.64
N GLY A 133 -1.57 -7.24 11.94
CA GLY A 133 -2.53 -6.67 10.98
C GLY A 133 -2.87 -7.54 9.76
N ALA A 134 -4.02 -7.32 9.13
CA ALA A 134 -4.31 -7.86 7.78
C ALA A 134 -3.89 -6.88 6.66
N ASP A 135 -3.52 -5.66 7.04
CA ASP A 135 -3.13 -4.60 6.12
C ASP A 135 -1.68 -4.81 5.66
N TRP A 136 -1.50 -5.02 4.37
CA TRP A 136 -0.18 -5.20 3.78
C TRP A 136 0.68 -3.95 3.87
N ALA A 137 0.09 -2.76 3.86
CA ALA A 137 0.81 -1.49 3.96
C ALA A 137 1.51 -1.37 5.32
N ALA A 138 0.86 -1.83 6.41
CA ALA A 138 1.46 -1.83 7.74
C ALA A 138 2.73 -2.69 7.84
N PHE A 139 2.84 -3.76 7.05
CA PHE A 139 4.06 -4.61 7.00
C PHE A 139 5.27 -3.91 6.35
N CYS A 140 5.04 -2.85 5.60
CA CYS A 140 6.07 -2.18 4.81
C CYS A 140 6.89 -1.21 5.63
N ASP A 141 6.24 -0.62 6.64
CA ASP A 141 6.85 0.30 7.61
C ASP A 141 7.19 -0.38 8.94
N LEU A 142 7.02 -1.70 9.02
CA LEU A 142 7.44 -2.47 10.17
C LEU A 142 8.96 -2.68 10.15
N HIS A 143 9.66 -2.04 11.06
CA HIS A 143 11.10 -2.20 11.27
C HIS A 143 11.40 -3.03 12.52
N GLY A 144 12.21 -4.07 12.35
CA GLY A 144 12.70 -4.88 13.46
C GLY A 144 13.78 -4.16 14.27
N ASN A 145 13.75 -4.30 15.60
CA ASN A 145 14.82 -3.74 16.45
C ASN A 145 16.03 -4.69 16.61
N VAL A 146 15.90 -5.94 16.17
CA VAL A 146 17.02 -6.92 16.15
C VAL A 146 17.54 -7.08 14.72
N ILE A 147 16.65 -7.29 13.75
CA ILE A 147 16.96 -7.29 12.32
C ILE A 147 15.95 -6.39 11.64
N ASP A 148 16.44 -5.33 11.02
CA ASP A 148 15.65 -4.43 10.17
C ASP A 148 15.98 -4.71 8.71
N TRP A 149 15.01 -5.19 7.94
CA TRP A 149 15.19 -5.57 6.54
C TRP A 149 15.78 -4.44 5.69
N ASP A 150 15.37 -3.20 5.97
CA ASP A 150 15.68 -2.06 5.11
C ASP A 150 17.10 -1.54 5.36
N THR A 151 17.63 -1.70 6.57
CA THR A 151 18.94 -1.18 6.97
C THR A 151 20.01 -2.26 7.16
N THR A 152 19.61 -3.52 7.34
CA THR A 152 20.55 -4.64 7.50
C THR A 152 21.26 -4.95 6.18
N ASN A 153 22.58 -5.10 6.22
CA ASN A 153 23.34 -5.55 5.07
C ASN A 153 23.10 -7.05 4.84
N ILE A 154 22.40 -7.39 3.75
CA ILE A 154 22.12 -8.78 3.35
C ILE A 154 23.07 -9.13 2.20
N GLU A 155 24.00 -10.06 2.47
CA GLU A 155 24.89 -10.61 1.46
C GLU A 155 24.18 -11.68 0.62
N LEU A 156 24.33 -11.61 -0.70
CA LEU A 156 23.71 -12.53 -1.65
C LEU A 156 24.67 -13.66 -2.02
N PHE A 157 24.17 -14.89 -2.05
CA PHE A 157 24.91 -16.08 -2.42
C PHE A 157 24.12 -16.91 -3.44
N GLY A 158 24.82 -17.59 -4.35
CA GLY A 158 24.19 -18.47 -5.34
C GLY A 158 23.35 -17.73 -6.39
N GLU A 159 22.25 -18.36 -6.82
CA GLU A 159 21.32 -17.84 -7.84
C GLU A 159 20.29 -16.86 -7.22
N THR A 160 20.76 -15.94 -6.39
CA THR A 160 19.91 -14.92 -5.75
C THR A 160 20.14 -13.57 -6.39
N SER A 161 19.06 -12.79 -6.49
CA SER A 161 19.11 -11.39 -6.94
C SER A 161 18.27 -10.54 -6.00
N ARG A 162 18.62 -9.25 -5.91
CA ARG A 162 17.86 -8.27 -5.13
C ARG A 162 17.14 -7.34 -6.08
N ALA A 163 15.85 -7.18 -5.84
CA ALA A 163 15.01 -6.17 -6.46
C ALA A 163 14.31 -5.37 -5.36
N GLU A 164 13.85 -4.17 -5.69
CA GLU A 164 13.03 -3.37 -4.80
C GLU A 164 11.62 -3.98 -4.76
N TYR A 165 11.15 -4.34 -3.56
CA TYR A 165 9.79 -4.79 -3.36
C TYR A 165 8.92 -3.56 -3.07
N GLN A 166 8.08 -3.19 -4.04
CA GLN A 166 7.01 -2.23 -3.78
C GLN A 166 5.86 -2.96 -3.11
N CYS A 167 5.56 -2.53 -1.89
CA CYS A 167 4.35 -2.97 -1.23
C CYS A 167 3.13 -2.59 -2.04
N VAL A 168 2.21 -3.55 -2.19
CA VAL A 168 0.93 -3.30 -2.85
C VAL A 168 0.04 -2.55 -1.85
N CYS A 169 -0.11 -1.27 -2.09
CA CYS A 169 -1.03 -0.40 -1.41
C CYS A 169 -2.36 -0.38 -2.16
N SER A 170 -3.44 -0.72 -1.45
CA SER A 170 -4.78 -0.66 -2.00
C SER A 170 -5.33 0.74 -1.85
N VAL A 171 -5.49 1.47 -2.95
CA VAL A 171 -5.98 2.86 -2.94
C VAL A 171 -7.10 3.05 -3.94
N ASP A 172 -8.22 3.58 -3.49
CA ASP A 172 -9.31 4.01 -4.36
C ASP A 172 -9.22 5.52 -4.57
N ILE A 173 -9.02 5.95 -5.81
CA ILE A 173 -8.78 7.35 -6.17
C ILE A 173 -9.93 7.86 -7.05
N VAL A 174 -10.55 8.95 -6.65
CA VAL A 174 -11.60 9.61 -7.43
C VAL A 174 -11.11 10.95 -7.96
N PHE A 175 -11.13 11.10 -9.28
CA PHE A 175 -10.94 12.39 -9.93
C PHE A 175 -12.23 13.21 -9.87
N VAL A 176 -12.12 14.47 -9.45
CA VAL A 176 -13.20 15.45 -9.50
C VAL A 176 -12.80 16.55 -10.48
N VAL A 177 -13.33 16.48 -11.71
CA VAL A 177 -12.83 17.23 -12.86
C VAL A 177 -13.77 18.40 -13.20
N ASP A 178 -13.23 19.60 -13.14
CA ASP A 178 -13.92 20.83 -13.52
C ASP A 178 -14.04 20.98 -15.05
N LEU A 179 -15.27 21.06 -15.55
CA LEU A 179 -15.60 21.28 -16.95
C LEU A 179 -16.14 22.69 -17.21
N SER A 180 -16.03 23.61 -16.26
CA SER A 180 -16.63 24.94 -16.35
C SER A 180 -16.04 25.82 -17.45
N TRP A 181 -16.74 26.91 -17.77
CA TRP A 181 -16.29 27.83 -18.81
C TRP A 181 -14.97 28.55 -18.51
N SER A 182 -14.57 28.70 -17.23
CA SER A 182 -13.30 29.32 -16.88
C SER A 182 -12.09 28.44 -17.23
N ILE A 183 -12.28 27.12 -17.23
CA ILE A 183 -11.26 26.16 -17.69
C ILE A 183 -11.06 26.30 -19.20
N GLY A 184 -12.14 26.19 -19.96
CA GLY A 184 -12.09 26.18 -21.43
C GLY A 184 -11.50 24.89 -22.01
N MET A 185 -11.79 24.66 -23.30
CA MET A 185 -11.47 23.38 -23.97
C MET A 185 -9.98 23.05 -23.97
N VAL A 186 -9.10 24.04 -24.18
CA VAL A 186 -7.65 23.80 -24.26
C VAL A 186 -7.09 23.31 -22.93
N GLN A 187 -7.51 23.89 -21.81
CA GLN A 187 -7.02 23.48 -20.48
C GLN A 187 -7.69 22.20 -20.00
N PHE A 188 -8.94 21.96 -20.42
CA PHE A 188 -9.58 20.66 -20.23
C PHE A 188 -8.79 19.53 -20.91
N GLU A 189 -8.26 19.74 -22.11
CA GLU A 189 -7.42 18.76 -22.80
C GLU A 189 -6.13 18.45 -22.01
N VAL A 190 -5.53 19.47 -21.40
CA VAL A 190 -4.38 19.30 -20.49
C VAL A 190 -4.79 18.48 -19.26
N ALA A 191 -5.94 18.77 -18.64
CA ALA A 191 -6.45 18.01 -17.51
C ALA A 191 -6.74 16.54 -17.86
N ARG A 192 -7.32 16.28 -19.04
CA ARG A 192 -7.55 14.91 -19.52
C ARG A 192 -6.24 14.16 -19.73
N GLN A 193 -5.24 14.82 -20.32
CA GLN A 193 -3.92 14.23 -20.52
C GLN A 193 -3.23 13.94 -19.18
N PHE A 194 -3.33 14.85 -18.21
CA PHE A 194 -2.84 14.63 -16.84
C PHE A 194 -3.43 13.35 -16.24
N ILE A 195 -4.75 13.12 -16.36
CA ILE A 195 -5.39 11.91 -15.83
C ILE A 195 -4.84 10.65 -16.52
N LEU A 196 -4.67 10.69 -17.85
CA LEU A 196 -4.10 9.57 -18.62
C LEU A 196 -2.66 9.23 -18.21
N ASP A 197 -1.86 10.25 -17.90
CA ASP A 197 -0.48 10.05 -17.48
C ASP A 197 -0.41 9.61 -16.01
N PHE A 198 -1.28 10.16 -15.15
CA PHE A 198 -1.40 9.80 -13.74
C PHE A 198 -1.66 8.31 -13.55
N VAL A 199 -2.65 7.75 -14.27
CA VAL A 199 -3.02 6.33 -14.10
C VAL A 199 -1.89 5.36 -14.52
N ARG A 200 -0.91 5.82 -15.30
CA ARG A 200 0.26 5.02 -15.72
C ARG A 200 1.36 4.97 -14.67
N CYS A 201 1.31 5.81 -13.64
CA CYS A 201 2.39 5.96 -12.66
C CYS A 201 2.38 4.87 -11.57
N PHE A 202 1.30 4.11 -11.45
CA PHE A 202 1.08 3.19 -10.32
C PHE A 202 1.70 1.79 -10.47
N GLY A 203 2.26 1.43 -11.64
CA GLY A 203 2.90 0.12 -11.82
C GLY A 203 1.97 -1.05 -11.41
N ASN A 204 2.36 -1.78 -10.36
CA ASN A 204 1.65 -2.97 -9.85
C ASN A 204 0.80 -2.69 -8.60
N GLN A 205 0.55 -1.42 -8.24
CA GLN A 205 -0.29 -1.06 -7.10
C GLN A 205 -1.75 -1.46 -7.34
N ASP A 206 -2.48 -1.78 -6.26
CA ASP A 206 -3.91 -2.07 -6.33
C ASP A 206 -4.68 -0.74 -6.27
N VAL A 207 -4.93 -0.15 -7.45
CA VAL A 207 -5.60 1.14 -7.55
C VAL A 207 -6.90 1.05 -8.36
N ASN A 208 -8.01 1.48 -7.76
CA ASN A 208 -9.23 1.76 -8.52
C ASN A 208 -9.34 3.25 -8.86
N ILE A 209 -9.74 3.54 -10.09
CA ILE A 209 -9.93 4.90 -10.58
C ILE A 209 -11.42 5.17 -10.80
N GLY A 210 -11.92 6.19 -10.11
CA GLY A 210 -13.22 6.81 -10.37
C GLY A 210 -13.04 8.18 -11.03
N VAL A 211 -14.01 8.59 -11.85
CA VAL A 211 -14.03 9.93 -12.45
C VAL A 211 -15.41 10.52 -12.29
N ILE A 212 -15.46 11.65 -11.59
CA ILE A 212 -16.61 12.53 -11.48
C ILE A 212 -16.26 13.80 -12.24
N THR A 213 -17.11 14.18 -13.18
CA THR A 213 -17.00 15.48 -13.83
C THR A 213 -18.04 16.42 -13.25
N TYR A 214 -17.77 17.71 -13.29
CA TYR A 214 -18.78 18.69 -12.95
C TYR A 214 -18.73 19.89 -13.86
N ASP A 215 -19.92 20.32 -14.21
CA ASP A 215 -20.22 21.66 -14.69
C ASP A 215 -21.21 22.28 -13.69
N CYS A 216 -22.33 22.81 -14.17
CA CYS A 216 -23.49 23.12 -13.35
C CYS A 216 -23.95 21.96 -12.45
N VAL A 217 -23.72 20.70 -12.83
CA VAL A 217 -24.16 19.50 -12.11
C VAL A 217 -23.04 18.45 -12.10
N PRO A 218 -22.68 17.86 -10.94
CA PRO A 218 -21.72 16.77 -10.91
C PRO A 218 -22.32 15.47 -11.46
N ARG A 219 -21.50 14.68 -12.15
CA ARG A 219 -21.86 13.39 -12.73
C ARG A 219 -20.73 12.39 -12.57
N THR A 220 -21.05 11.20 -12.08
CA THR A 220 -20.12 10.07 -12.11
C THR A 220 -20.01 9.56 -13.55
N PHE A 221 -18.83 9.72 -14.14
CA PHE A 221 -18.52 9.27 -15.50
C PHE A 221 -17.93 7.85 -15.49
N ILE A 222 -17.00 7.59 -14.57
CA ILE A 222 -16.47 6.25 -14.28
C ILE A 222 -16.65 5.99 -12.79
N GLY A 223 -17.31 4.88 -12.43
CA GLY A 223 -17.41 4.44 -11.05
C GLY A 223 -16.15 3.69 -10.62
N LEU A 224 -15.81 3.76 -9.32
CA LEU A 224 -14.77 2.90 -8.75
C LEU A 224 -15.08 1.42 -9.03
N GLY A 225 -14.04 0.65 -9.37
CA GLY A 225 -14.14 -0.78 -9.70
C GLY A 225 -14.77 -1.09 -11.07
N THR A 226 -15.08 -0.08 -11.90
CA THR A 226 -15.60 -0.33 -13.27
C THR A 226 -14.53 -0.92 -14.20
N TYR A 227 -13.29 -0.46 -14.08
CA TYR A 227 -12.14 -0.95 -14.84
C TYR A 227 -10.98 -1.23 -13.90
N ALA A 228 -10.22 -2.29 -14.17
CA ALA A 228 -8.92 -2.49 -13.55
C ALA A 228 -7.91 -1.45 -14.08
N LEU A 229 -6.90 -1.08 -13.27
CA LEU A 229 -5.93 -0.04 -13.62
C LEU A 229 -5.20 -0.30 -14.96
N GLY A 230 -4.86 -1.56 -15.24
CA GLY A 230 -4.19 -1.98 -16.48
C GLY A 230 -5.12 -2.23 -17.68
N ASP A 231 -6.43 -2.04 -17.53
CA ASP A 231 -7.40 -2.27 -18.59
C ASP A 231 -7.34 -1.15 -19.65
N ALA A 232 -7.21 -1.53 -20.93
CA ALA A 232 -7.28 -0.59 -22.04
C ALA A 232 -8.63 0.17 -22.10
N GLY A 233 -9.69 -0.42 -21.55
CA GLY A 233 -11.00 0.20 -21.38
C GLY A 233 -10.96 1.44 -20.48
N LEU A 234 -10.12 1.47 -19.44
CA LEU A 234 -9.97 2.64 -18.57
C LEU A 234 -9.42 3.83 -19.35
N LEU A 235 -8.31 3.62 -20.07
CA LEU A 235 -7.70 4.66 -20.90
C LEU A 235 -8.66 5.14 -22.00
N GLY A 236 -9.38 4.22 -22.63
CA GLY A 236 -10.40 4.55 -23.62
C GLY A 236 -11.55 5.38 -23.05
N ALA A 237 -12.02 5.05 -21.84
CA ALA A 237 -13.07 5.80 -21.16
C ALA A 237 -12.60 7.21 -20.80
N ILE A 238 -11.41 7.35 -20.19
CA ILE A 238 -10.82 8.67 -19.87
C ILE A 238 -10.65 9.52 -21.14
N GLN A 239 -10.14 8.93 -22.22
CA GLN A 239 -10.01 9.61 -23.51
C GLN A 239 -11.36 10.11 -24.05
N GLY A 240 -12.46 9.41 -23.73
CA GLY A 240 -13.83 9.75 -24.10
C GLY A 240 -14.47 10.88 -23.29
N LEU A 241 -13.79 11.42 -22.26
CA LEU A 241 -14.28 12.59 -21.54
C LEU A 241 -14.46 13.79 -22.49
N MET A 242 -15.61 14.45 -22.40
CA MET A 242 -15.98 15.60 -23.23
C MET A 242 -16.16 16.85 -22.39
N TYR A 243 -15.62 17.96 -22.87
CA TYR A 243 -15.84 19.28 -22.30
C TYR A 243 -17.27 19.77 -22.55
N SER A 244 -17.98 20.20 -21.51
CA SER A 244 -19.35 20.72 -21.61
C SER A 244 -19.47 22.23 -21.36
N GLY A 245 -18.59 22.83 -20.56
CA GLY A 245 -18.78 24.19 -20.09
C GLY A 245 -19.90 24.31 -19.06
N GLY A 246 -19.92 25.41 -18.30
CA GLY A 246 -20.94 25.67 -17.28
C GLY A 246 -20.38 26.42 -16.08
N LEU A 247 -21.06 26.26 -14.94
CA LEU A 247 -20.70 26.92 -13.68
C LEU A 247 -19.73 26.06 -12.86
N SER A 248 -18.82 26.70 -12.13
CA SER A 248 -17.86 26.02 -11.26
C SER A 248 -18.48 25.71 -9.89
N ARG A 249 -19.16 24.56 -9.78
CA ARG A 249 -19.82 24.10 -8.53
C ARG A 249 -19.01 23.08 -7.75
N THR A 250 -17.77 23.45 -7.42
CA THR A 250 -16.79 22.58 -6.74
C THR A 250 -17.31 21.99 -5.42
N SER A 251 -18.00 22.79 -4.60
CA SER A 251 -18.63 22.31 -3.35
C SER A 251 -19.62 21.16 -3.59
N LEU A 252 -20.49 21.31 -4.59
CA LEU A 252 -21.46 20.27 -4.94
C LEU A 252 -20.78 19.02 -5.51
N ALA A 253 -19.68 19.18 -6.25
CA ALA A 253 -18.91 18.07 -6.79
C ALA A 253 -18.21 17.26 -5.69
N ILE A 254 -17.58 17.92 -4.71
CA ILE A 254 -16.96 17.27 -3.55
C ILE A 254 -18.03 16.54 -2.72
N ARG A 255 -19.19 17.18 -2.49
CA ARG A 255 -20.33 16.54 -1.81
C ARG A 255 -20.82 15.29 -2.55
N HIS A 256 -20.98 15.38 -3.87
CA HIS A 256 -21.42 14.26 -4.70
C HIS A 256 -20.42 13.10 -4.65
N MET A 257 -19.12 13.38 -4.76
CA MET A 257 -18.06 12.38 -4.58
C MET A 257 -18.16 11.69 -3.22
N THR A 258 -18.21 12.45 -2.14
CA THR A 258 -18.27 11.92 -0.77
C THR A 258 -19.51 11.03 -0.57
N ALA A 259 -20.64 11.40 -1.17
CA ALA A 259 -21.90 10.70 -0.98
C ALA A 259 -22.13 9.49 -1.91
N THR A 260 -21.43 9.40 -3.04
CA THR A 260 -21.79 8.43 -4.11
C THR A 260 -20.65 7.51 -4.55
N SER A 261 -19.40 7.83 -4.23
CA SER A 261 -18.27 6.98 -4.54
C SER A 261 -18.29 5.72 -3.67
N ASN A 262 -18.29 4.55 -4.31
CA ASN A 262 -18.27 3.25 -3.64
C ASN A 262 -16.81 2.82 -3.36
N PHE A 263 -16.18 3.46 -2.39
CA PHE A 263 -14.84 3.08 -1.91
C PHE A 263 -14.88 1.68 -1.28
N ARG A 264 -13.88 0.86 -1.57
CA ARG A 264 -13.65 -0.42 -0.88
C ARG A 264 -13.37 -0.18 0.60
N ASP A 265 -13.77 -1.12 1.44
CA ASP A 265 -13.59 -1.01 2.91
C ASP A 265 -12.11 -1.18 3.29
N GLU A 266 -11.38 -2.00 2.54
CA GLU A 266 -9.97 -2.32 2.73
C GLU A 266 -8.99 -1.38 2.01
N ALA A 267 -9.49 -0.46 1.17
CA ALA A 267 -8.66 0.48 0.41
C ALA A 267 -8.64 1.87 1.05
N LEU A 268 -7.46 2.49 1.01
CA LEU A 268 -7.28 3.90 1.39
C LEU A 268 -7.96 4.79 0.36
N ARG A 269 -8.49 5.94 0.78
CA ARG A 269 -9.37 6.77 -0.05
C ARG A 269 -8.70 8.08 -0.38
N ALA A 270 -8.61 8.39 -1.67
CA ALA A 270 -8.10 9.67 -2.13
C ALA A 270 -9.03 10.30 -3.16
N ALA A 271 -8.94 11.61 -3.26
CA ALA A 271 -9.50 12.33 -4.39
C ALA A 271 -8.55 13.41 -4.91
N VAL A 272 -8.50 13.51 -6.23
CA VAL A 272 -7.74 14.54 -6.94
C VAL A 272 -8.74 15.49 -7.58
N VAL A 273 -8.81 16.72 -7.06
CA VAL A 273 -9.70 17.77 -7.55
C VAL A 273 -8.93 18.61 -8.57
N LEU A 274 -9.32 18.49 -9.83
CA LEU A 274 -8.75 19.29 -10.91
C LEU A 274 -9.66 20.50 -11.16
N THR A 275 -9.18 21.71 -10.86
CA THR A 275 -9.95 22.96 -10.98
C THR A 275 -9.01 24.18 -11.04
N ASP A 276 -9.51 25.33 -11.50
CA ASP A 276 -8.82 26.62 -11.38
C ASP A 276 -9.05 27.28 -9.99
N GLY A 277 -9.86 26.66 -9.12
CA GLY A 277 -10.18 27.14 -7.77
C GLY A 277 -11.20 28.29 -7.76
N ASN A 278 -11.71 28.71 -8.90
CA ASN A 278 -12.68 29.81 -8.99
C ASN A 278 -14.10 29.27 -8.86
N ALA A 279 -14.58 29.15 -7.63
CA ALA A 279 -15.97 28.77 -7.38
C ALA A 279 -16.96 29.85 -7.88
N GLN A 280 -18.12 29.41 -8.36
CA GLN A 280 -19.18 30.29 -8.84
C GLN A 280 -19.55 31.34 -7.78
N SER A 281 -19.73 32.59 -8.20
CA SER A 281 -20.22 33.68 -7.35
C SER A 281 -21.59 34.20 -7.80
N ASN A 282 -22.38 34.74 -6.88
CA ASN A 282 -23.64 35.42 -7.16
C ASN A 282 -23.42 36.85 -7.69
N VAL A 283 -24.51 37.56 -8.02
CA VAL A 283 -24.46 38.94 -8.55
C VAL A 283 -23.79 39.96 -7.62
N ASN A 284 -23.63 39.63 -6.33
CA ASN A 284 -22.97 40.46 -5.34
C ASN A 284 -21.50 40.04 -5.09
N GLY A 285 -20.97 39.11 -5.87
CA GLY A 285 -19.60 38.60 -5.72
C GLY A 285 -19.41 37.62 -4.56
N GLN A 286 -20.49 37.13 -3.94
CA GLN A 286 -20.38 36.10 -2.91
C GLN A 286 -20.34 34.71 -3.55
N ILE A 287 -19.33 33.91 -3.18
CA ILE A 287 -19.20 32.52 -3.63
C ILE A 287 -20.45 31.73 -3.23
N THR A 288 -21.02 31.01 -4.20
CA THR A 288 -22.19 30.15 -4.00
C THR A 288 -21.73 28.74 -3.64
N GLY A 289 -21.98 28.35 -2.38
CA GLY A 289 -21.56 27.07 -1.82
C GLY A 289 -20.21 27.14 -1.11
N ASP A 290 -20.02 26.27 -0.12
CA ASP A 290 -18.84 26.26 0.74
C ASP A 290 -17.97 25.03 0.42
N TYR A 291 -17.00 25.21 -0.48
CA TYR A 291 -16.10 24.12 -0.86
C TYR A 291 -15.19 23.70 0.31
N ALA A 292 -14.91 24.60 1.27
CA ALA A 292 -14.07 24.28 2.41
C ALA A 292 -14.83 23.41 3.41
N PHE A 293 -16.11 23.71 3.64
CA PHE A 293 -17.00 22.84 4.43
C PHE A 293 -17.10 21.44 3.83
N GLU A 294 -17.43 21.33 2.54
CA GLU A 294 -17.58 20.01 1.88
C GLU A 294 -16.25 19.24 1.83
N ALA A 295 -15.12 19.94 1.66
CA ALA A 295 -13.80 19.33 1.75
C ALA A 295 -13.47 18.81 3.16
N ASN A 296 -13.91 19.52 4.21
CA ASN A 296 -13.77 19.04 5.59
C ASN A 296 -14.63 17.82 5.88
N GLU A 297 -15.84 17.76 5.33
CA GLU A 297 -16.70 16.56 5.43
C GLU A 297 -16.06 15.37 4.71
N ALA A 298 -15.50 15.57 3.51
CA ALA A 298 -14.78 14.52 2.78
C ALA A 298 -13.56 14.00 3.56
N ARG A 299 -12.75 14.90 4.14
CA ARG A 299 -11.62 14.51 5.00
C ARG A 299 -12.09 13.78 6.27
N SER A 300 -13.20 14.19 6.86
CA SER A 300 -13.79 13.52 8.03
C SER A 300 -14.34 12.13 7.69
N ALA A 301 -14.61 11.86 6.41
CA ALA A 301 -14.93 10.54 5.86
C ALA A 301 -13.67 9.75 5.41
N ASP A 302 -12.49 10.18 5.86
CA ASP A 302 -11.18 9.58 5.59
C ASP A 302 -10.76 9.60 4.12
N ILE A 303 -11.21 10.64 3.37
CA ILE A 303 -10.80 10.87 1.98
C ILE A 303 -9.69 11.93 1.97
N ALA A 304 -8.47 11.52 1.62
CA ALA A 304 -7.37 12.46 1.41
C ALA A 304 -7.60 13.28 0.14
N LEU A 305 -7.53 14.60 0.24
CA LEU A 305 -7.80 15.51 -0.87
C LEU A 305 -6.52 16.14 -1.40
N TYR A 306 -6.38 16.10 -2.72
CA TYR A 306 -5.28 16.69 -3.49
C TYR A 306 -5.86 17.66 -4.51
N SER A 307 -5.25 18.83 -4.66
CA SER A 307 -5.70 19.84 -5.61
C SER A 307 -4.70 19.93 -6.76
N VAL A 308 -5.20 19.87 -7.99
CA VAL A 308 -4.40 20.08 -9.20
C VAL A 308 -4.93 21.31 -9.92
N ALA A 309 -4.10 22.34 -10.00
CA ALA A 309 -4.43 23.60 -10.65
C ALA A 309 -4.56 23.40 -12.17
N ILE A 310 -5.73 23.72 -12.72
CA ILE A 310 -5.92 23.81 -14.18
C ILE A 310 -5.95 25.28 -14.59
N GLY A 311 -5.23 25.63 -15.66
CA GLY A 311 -5.34 26.93 -16.30
C GLY A 311 -4.11 27.82 -16.11
N ASN A 312 -4.27 29.11 -16.42
CA ASN A 312 -3.17 30.07 -16.29
C ASN A 312 -2.82 30.25 -14.80
N PRO A 313 -1.56 30.03 -14.37
CA PRO A 313 -1.16 30.15 -12.97
C PRO A 313 -1.51 31.50 -12.30
N ILE A 314 -1.64 32.57 -13.08
CA ILE A 314 -2.02 33.91 -12.59
C ILE A 314 -3.51 33.99 -12.24
N LEU A 315 -4.35 33.18 -12.89
CA LEU A 315 -5.81 33.18 -12.74
C LEU A 315 -6.32 32.10 -11.79
N VAL A 316 -5.44 31.17 -11.39
CA VAL A 316 -5.77 30.12 -10.43
C VAL A 316 -5.92 30.71 -9.03
N ASN A 317 -6.98 30.32 -8.34
CA ASN A 317 -7.23 30.69 -6.95
C ASN A 317 -6.55 29.70 -6.00
N ASP A 318 -5.27 29.93 -5.73
CA ASP A 318 -4.45 29.12 -4.83
C ASP A 318 -5.02 29.03 -3.40
N VAL A 319 -5.71 30.06 -2.91
CA VAL A 319 -6.37 30.04 -1.59
C VAL A 319 -7.48 28.98 -1.56
N ALA A 320 -8.27 28.88 -2.64
CA ALA A 320 -9.31 27.87 -2.75
C ALA A 320 -8.72 26.46 -2.89
N LEU A 321 -7.67 26.29 -3.70
CA LEU A 321 -7.00 25.00 -3.86
C LEU A 321 -6.46 24.47 -2.52
N LYS A 322 -5.84 25.34 -1.72
CA LYS A 322 -5.35 25.03 -0.37
C LYS A 322 -6.46 24.69 0.60
N ALA A 323 -7.59 25.39 0.53
CA ALA A 323 -8.75 25.08 1.37
C ALA A 323 -9.38 23.73 1.00
N ILE A 324 -9.36 23.35 -0.28
CA ILE A 324 -9.86 22.07 -0.77
C ILE A 324 -8.98 20.91 -0.29
N CYS A 325 -7.65 20.98 -0.41
CA CYS A 325 -6.79 19.88 0.03
C CYS A 325 -6.50 19.89 1.54
N GLY A 326 -6.58 21.06 2.19
CA GLY A 326 -6.32 21.25 3.62
C GLY A 326 -4.85 21.48 3.96
N GLU A 327 -3.92 21.10 3.07
CA GLU A 327 -2.47 21.20 3.25
C GLU A 327 -1.81 21.78 2.00
N SER A 328 -0.94 22.78 2.17
CA SER A 328 -0.36 23.52 1.04
C SER A 328 0.54 22.69 0.13
N ASP A 329 1.11 21.61 0.64
CA ASP A 329 1.98 20.69 -0.08
C ASP A 329 1.22 19.57 -0.81
N ARG A 330 -0.12 19.64 -0.79
CA ARG A 330 -1.04 18.84 -1.61
C ARG A 330 -1.67 19.63 -2.77
N VAL A 331 -1.08 20.77 -3.12
CA VAL A 331 -1.42 21.57 -4.29
C VAL A 331 -0.37 21.35 -5.37
N PHE A 332 -0.80 20.92 -6.55
CA PHE A 332 0.04 20.58 -7.69
C PHE A 332 -0.42 21.32 -8.95
N ASP A 333 0.41 21.30 -9.97
CA ASP A 333 0.06 21.67 -11.34
C ASP A 333 -0.14 20.42 -12.21
N THR A 334 -0.49 20.64 -13.48
CA THR A 334 -0.69 19.56 -14.44
C THR A 334 0.61 19.02 -15.06
N ASP A 335 1.77 19.54 -14.70
CA ASP A 335 3.02 19.25 -15.41
C ASP A 335 3.65 17.92 -14.95
N ASN A 336 3.30 17.42 -13.76
CA ASN A 336 3.89 16.20 -13.20
C ASN A 336 2.87 15.25 -12.56
N ALA A 337 2.15 14.51 -13.40
CA ALA A 337 1.14 13.54 -12.95
C ALA A 337 1.70 12.44 -12.01
N CYS A 338 2.92 11.95 -12.28
CA CYS A 338 3.52 10.92 -11.43
C CYS A 338 3.97 11.45 -10.07
N GLU A 339 4.28 12.74 -9.95
CA GLU A 339 4.55 13.34 -8.64
C GLU A 339 3.32 13.29 -7.74
N VAL A 340 2.13 13.60 -8.29
CA VAL A 340 0.88 13.50 -7.53
C VAL A 340 0.58 12.06 -7.14
N ALA A 341 0.72 11.10 -8.08
CA ALA A 341 0.52 9.69 -7.81
C ALA A 341 1.47 9.17 -6.70
N ASN A 342 2.76 9.48 -6.80
CA ASN A 342 3.76 9.10 -5.80
C ASN A 342 3.51 9.79 -4.46
N ARG A 343 3.03 11.04 -4.47
CA ARG A 343 2.66 11.74 -3.24
C ARG A 343 1.51 11.03 -2.53
N ILE A 344 0.47 10.63 -3.26
CA ILE A 344 -0.68 9.90 -2.71
C ILE A 344 -0.20 8.59 -2.08
N LEU A 345 0.63 7.83 -2.79
CA LEU A 345 1.18 6.58 -2.25
C LEU A 345 1.99 6.85 -0.97
N LYS A 346 2.86 7.85 -0.96
CA LYS A 346 3.65 8.19 0.22
C LYS A 346 2.79 8.63 1.41
N ASP A 347 1.80 9.48 1.17
CA ASP A 347 0.95 10.01 2.24
C ASP A 347 0.07 8.94 2.88
N LEU A 348 -0.38 7.96 2.08
CA LEU A 348 -1.36 6.96 2.51
C LEU A 348 -0.72 5.64 2.89
N CYS A 349 0.30 5.21 2.16
CA CYS A 349 0.86 3.87 2.24
C CYS A 349 2.16 3.76 3.04
N GLY A 350 2.85 4.89 3.30
CA GLY A 350 4.20 4.92 3.87
C GLY A 350 5.29 5.09 2.82
#